data_AF-A0A1F8EIM2-F1
#
_entry.id   AF-A0A1F8EIM2-F1
#
_cell.length_a   1.000
_cell.length_b   1.000
_cell.length_c   1.000
_cell.angle_alpha   90.00
_cell.angle_beta   90.00
_cell.angle_gamma   90.00
#
_symmetry.space_group_name_H-M   'P 1'
#
loop_
_entity.id
_entity.type
_entity.pdbx_description
1 polymer ?
#
loop_
_entity_poly.entity_id
_entity_poly.type
_entity_poly.pdbx_seq_one_letter_code
_entity_poly.pdbx_strand_id
1 'polypeptide(L)'
;MEKVERKLIAKEIELGFLSVPTSFRKNLPKDKTRLSFSLDDKVKELAYNPLYGRVFGLTDYYRKNNASPKDIVDIEKSGDNQFRLTFHKTTEQVKKLESITTDEAKELIDVSELSSQVKGNIVEERIGHLILLYGQGLLNVYKPISDIEGIDLIVVKKGIFQPVFIQVKGRYNLRGKDNLQIGVSTKSFEAHHTFYVVGAYFDPQKMDLHEYLVFIPSTTFKKSAVIVNRGKVNEKYVLTSPLSPGYSGKYSDFIIKKENLVNEIFDKFREIEQYLK
;
A
#
# COMPACT_ATOMS: atom_id res chain seq x y z
N MET A 1 -20.51 9.67 26.74
CA MET A 1 -20.96 9.06 25.48
C MET A 1 -19.75 8.91 24.57
N GLU A 2 -19.46 7.70 24.07
CA GLU A 2 -18.36 7.52 23.12
C GLU A 2 -18.82 7.97 21.73
N LYS A 3 -18.00 8.80 21.07
CA LYS A 3 -18.25 9.36 19.75
C LYS A 3 -16.97 9.23 18.90
N VAL A 4 -17.12 8.97 17.61
CA VAL A 4 -16.02 9.01 16.65
C VAL A 4 -16.44 9.69 15.36
N GLU A 5 -15.54 10.46 14.77
CA GLU A 5 -15.75 11.09 13.47
C GLU A 5 -15.18 10.19 12.36
N ARG A 6 -15.88 10.10 11.23
CA ARG A 6 -15.46 9.35 10.05
C ARG A 6 -15.65 10.18 8.80
N LYS A 7 -14.55 10.42 8.07
CA LYS A 7 -14.61 10.99 6.71
C LYS A 7 -15.07 9.94 5.72
N LEU A 8 -16.11 10.22 4.95
CA LEU A 8 -16.67 9.34 3.94
C LEU A 8 -15.74 9.20 2.74
N ILE A 9 -15.72 8.00 2.15
CA ILE A 9 -15.08 7.73 0.86
C ILE A 9 -16.13 7.50 -0.24
N ALA A 10 -15.74 7.66 -1.51
CA ALA A 10 -16.65 7.50 -2.64
C ALA A 10 -17.39 6.15 -2.61
N LYS A 11 -16.69 5.06 -2.29
CA LYS A 11 -17.28 3.72 -2.31
C LYS A 11 -18.29 3.46 -1.20
N GLU A 12 -18.12 4.10 -0.04
CA GLU A 12 -19.10 4.07 1.06
C GLU A 12 -20.41 4.72 0.62
N ILE A 13 -20.32 5.86 -0.07
CA ILE A 13 -21.46 6.61 -0.61
C ILE A 13 -22.17 5.80 -1.70
N GLU A 14 -21.40 5.31 -2.69
CA GLU A 14 -21.92 4.55 -3.84
C GLU A 14 -22.63 3.28 -3.42
N LEU A 15 -22.01 2.47 -2.56
CA LEU A 15 -22.54 1.17 -2.13
C LEU A 15 -23.42 1.26 -0.87
N GLY A 16 -23.57 2.45 -0.28
CA GLY A 16 -24.45 2.69 0.86
C GLY A 16 -24.03 1.97 2.14
N PHE A 17 -22.74 1.96 2.46
CA PHE A 17 -22.22 1.43 3.71
C PHE A 17 -21.30 2.43 4.42
N LEU A 18 -21.07 2.23 5.70
CA LEU A 18 -20.13 2.98 6.53
C LEU A 18 -19.11 2.02 7.15
N SER A 19 -17.82 2.22 6.91
CA SER A 19 -16.77 1.53 7.68
C SER A 19 -16.64 2.18 9.05
N VAL A 20 -16.78 1.38 10.10
CA VAL A 20 -16.65 1.84 11.48
C VAL A 20 -15.17 1.81 11.87
N PRO A 21 -14.62 2.93 12.39
CA PRO A 21 -13.23 2.99 12.86
C PRO A 21 -12.92 1.92 13.91
N THR A 22 -11.74 1.30 13.82
CA THR A 22 -11.31 0.22 14.73
C THR A 22 -11.40 0.62 16.21
N SER A 23 -11.10 1.88 16.54
CA SER A 23 -11.21 2.45 17.89
C SER A 23 -12.64 2.39 18.46
N PHE A 24 -13.65 2.39 17.59
CA PHE A 24 -15.06 2.39 17.97
C PHE A 24 -15.72 1.01 17.88
N ARG A 25 -15.08 0.04 17.21
CA ARG A 25 -15.62 -1.34 17.05
C ARG A 25 -15.81 -2.08 18.36
N LYS A 26 -15.10 -1.72 19.43
CA LYS A 26 -15.31 -2.25 20.79
C LYS A 26 -16.74 -2.06 21.31
N ASN A 27 -17.46 -1.09 20.76
CA ASN A 27 -18.85 -0.78 21.11
C ASN A 27 -19.86 -1.57 20.29
N LEU A 28 -19.42 -2.35 19.30
CA LEU A 28 -20.28 -3.09 18.40
C LEU A 28 -20.32 -4.57 18.77
N PRO A 29 -21.43 -5.28 18.47
CA PRO A 29 -21.52 -6.72 18.63
C PRO A 29 -20.42 -7.46 17.87
N LYS A 30 -20.07 -8.66 18.34
CA LYS A 30 -19.08 -9.52 17.66
C LYS A 30 -19.70 -10.33 16.52
N ASP A 31 -21.02 -10.47 16.51
CA ASP A 31 -21.76 -11.26 15.54
C ASP A 31 -22.48 -10.39 14.52
N LYS A 32 -22.75 -10.98 13.35
CA LYS A 32 -23.55 -10.33 12.29
C LYS A 32 -24.96 -10.12 12.80
N THR A 33 -25.41 -8.87 12.84
CA THR A 33 -26.70 -8.50 13.42
C THR A 33 -27.26 -7.23 12.78
N ARG A 34 -28.45 -6.81 13.21
CA ARG A 34 -29.01 -5.48 12.89
C ARG A 34 -28.80 -4.56 14.09
N LEU A 35 -28.48 -3.30 13.79
CA LEU A 35 -28.26 -2.26 14.79
C LEU A 35 -29.25 -1.13 14.54
N SER A 36 -29.76 -0.53 15.60
CA SER A 36 -30.67 0.60 15.53
C SER A 36 -29.87 1.89 15.42
N PHE A 37 -30.01 2.60 14.31
CA PHE A 37 -29.37 3.90 14.07
C PHE A 37 -30.42 5.01 14.01
N SER A 38 -30.24 6.07 14.79
CA SER A 38 -30.95 7.33 14.59
C SER A 38 -30.27 8.13 13.48
N LEU A 39 -31.00 8.38 12.40
CA LEU A 39 -30.60 9.11 11.19
C LEU A 39 -31.53 10.32 11.04
N ASP A 40 -31.05 11.53 11.35
CA ASP A 40 -31.86 12.76 11.36
C ASP A 40 -33.20 12.58 12.11
N ASP A 41 -33.11 12.10 13.36
CA ASP A 41 -34.24 11.81 14.26
C ASP A 41 -35.19 10.69 13.83
N LYS A 42 -34.85 9.93 12.77
CA LYS A 42 -35.55 8.69 12.40
C LYS A 42 -34.72 7.47 12.76
N VAL A 43 -35.31 6.55 13.52
CA VAL A 43 -34.67 5.27 13.84
C VAL A 43 -34.82 4.32 12.65
N LYS A 44 -33.70 3.76 12.19
CA LYS A 44 -33.63 2.75 11.13
C LYS A 44 -32.75 1.58 11.59
N GLU A 45 -33.19 0.36 11.30
CA GLU A 45 -32.35 -0.81 11.51
C GLU A 45 -31.42 -1.05 10.33
N LEU A 46 -30.12 -0.99 10.59
CA LEU A 46 -29.06 -1.19 9.60
C LEU A 46 -28.34 -2.51 9.84
N ALA A 47 -27.95 -3.19 8.76
CA ALA A 47 -27.24 -4.45 8.86
C ALA A 47 -25.77 -4.19 9.20
N TYR A 48 -25.24 -4.88 10.19
CA TYR A 48 -23.85 -4.79 10.60
C TYR A 48 -23.10 -6.09 10.31
N ASN A 49 -21.92 -5.96 9.69
CA ASN A 49 -21.01 -7.06 9.46
C ASN A 49 -19.72 -6.87 10.29
N PRO A 50 -19.49 -7.69 11.33
CA PRO A 50 -18.32 -7.56 12.20
C PRO A 50 -17.00 -7.92 11.52
N LEU A 51 -17.02 -8.80 10.51
CA LEU A 51 -15.81 -9.23 9.80
C LEU A 51 -15.14 -8.05 9.09
N TYR A 52 -15.95 -7.18 8.48
CA TYR A 52 -15.48 -5.99 7.78
C TYR A 52 -15.59 -4.72 8.64
N GLY A 53 -16.29 -4.78 9.77
CA GLY A 53 -16.65 -3.62 10.58
C GLY A 53 -17.49 -2.60 9.81
N ARG A 54 -18.47 -3.07 9.04
CA ARG A 54 -19.27 -2.23 8.14
C ARG A 54 -20.75 -2.25 8.50
N VAL A 55 -21.39 -1.08 8.42
CA VAL A 55 -22.84 -0.90 8.56
C VAL A 55 -23.42 -0.60 7.18
N PHE A 56 -24.46 -1.33 6.77
CA PHE A 56 -25.07 -1.25 5.44
C PHE A 56 -26.49 -0.69 5.50
N GLY A 57 -26.95 -0.12 4.37
CA GLY A 57 -28.32 0.40 4.21
C GLY A 57 -28.41 1.92 4.28
N LEU A 58 -27.29 2.61 4.02
CA LEU A 58 -27.14 4.06 4.12
C LEU A 58 -27.29 4.80 2.78
N THR A 59 -27.58 4.11 1.68
CA THR A 59 -27.75 4.73 0.35
C THR A 59 -28.73 5.91 0.37
N ASP A 60 -29.93 5.71 0.93
CA ASP A 60 -30.95 6.76 1.00
C ASP A 60 -30.51 7.92 1.91
N TYR A 61 -29.78 7.60 2.99
CA TYR A 61 -29.28 8.59 3.92
C TYR A 61 -28.24 9.50 3.27
N TYR A 62 -27.29 8.91 2.53
CA TYR A 62 -26.28 9.63 1.77
C TYR A 62 -26.88 10.43 0.62
N ARG A 63 -27.84 9.86 -0.12
CA ARG A 63 -28.56 10.57 -1.19
C ARG A 63 -29.33 11.78 -0.65
N LYS A 64 -30.07 11.61 0.45
CA LYS A 64 -30.83 12.70 1.09
C LYS A 64 -29.92 13.85 1.55
N ASN A 65 -28.72 13.52 2.03
CA ASN A 65 -27.76 14.50 2.54
C ASN A 65 -26.81 15.06 1.47
N ASN A 66 -26.96 14.64 0.19
CA ASN A 66 -26.04 14.97 -0.90
C ASN A 66 -24.57 14.73 -0.51
N ALA A 67 -24.31 13.56 0.08
CA ALA A 67 -23.01 13.21 0.61
C ALA A 67 -21.96 13.13 -0.50
N SER A 68 -20.79 13.70 -0.22
CA SER A 68 -19.63 13.70 -1.11
C SER A 68 -18.40 13.14 -0.39
N PRO A 69 -17.38 12.66 -1.11
CA PRO A 69 -16.13 12.22 -0.49
C PRO A 69 -15.55 13.31 0.41
N LYS A 70 -14.97 12.90 1.54
CA LYS A 70 -14.45 13.72 2.65
C LYS A 70 -15.48 14.31 3.61
N ASP A 71 -16.77 14.30 3.29
CA ASP A 71 -17.80 14.68 4.26
C ASP A 71 -17.73 13.83 5.52
N ILE A 72 -18.12 14.39 6.66
CA ILE A 72 -17.91 13.77 7.96
C ILE A 72 -19.23 13.17 8.43
N VAL A 73 -19.17 11.94 8.90
CA VAL A 73 -20.24 11.29 9.65
C VAL A 73 -19.72 10.99 11.05
N ASP A 74 -20.44 11.51 12.02
CA ASP A 74 -20.21 11.21 13.42
C ASP A 74 -20.99 9.97 13.81
N ILE A 75 -20.33 9.06 14.52
CA ILE A 75 -20.94 7.85 15.07
C ILE A 75 -20.91 7.96 16.59
N GLU A 76 -22.08 7.95 17.21
CA GLU A 76 -22.22 8.03 18.66
C GLU A 76 -22.99 6.81 19.21
N LYS A 77 -22.53 6.25 20.33
CA LYS A 77 -23.28 5.20 21.05
C LYS A 77 -24.31 5.85 21.97
N SER A 78 -25.59 5.62 21.71
CA SER A 78 -26.71 6.16 22.50
C SER A 78 -27.33 5.14 23.45
N GLY A 79 -27.05 3.85 23.28
CA GLY A 79 -27.52 2.76 24.14
C GLY A 79 -26.97 1.41 23.69
N ASP A 80 -27.48 0.31 24.25
CA ASP A 80 -27.10 -1.02 23.78
C ASP A 80 -27.70 -1.30 22.42
N ASN A 81 -26.82 -1.58 21.45
CA ASN A 81 -27.15 -1.71 20.03
C ASN A 81 -27.88 -0.50 19.42
N GLN A 82 -27.80 0.67 20.07
CA GLN A 82 -28.39 1.91 19.61
C GLN A 82 -27.31 2.97 19.37
N PHE A 83 -27.30 3.49 18.15
CA PHE A 83 -26.31 4.44 17.67
C PHE A 83 -26.98 5.64 17.01
N ARG A 84 -26.24 6.73 16.89
CA ARG A 84 -26.66 7.92 16.17
C ARG A 84 -25.63 8.23 15.09
N LEU A 85 -26.12 8.51 13.88
CA LEU A 85 -25.29 9.12 12.83
C LEU A 85 -25.67 10.59 12.69
N THR A 86 -24.66 11.45 12.72
CA THR A 86 -24.83 12.88 12.42
C THR A 86 -23.95 13.23 11.24
N PHE A 87 -24.55 13.77 10.18
CA PHE A 87 -23.85 14.15 8.97
C PHE A 87 -23.41 15.62 9.03
N HIS A 88 -22.15 15.86 8.67
CA HIS A 88 -21.53 17.18 8.62
C HIS A 88 -20.86 17.38 7.27
N LYS A 89 -21.29 18.40 6.52
CA LYS A 89 -20.55 18.84 5.34
C LYS A 89 -19.23 19.47 5.77
N THR A 90 -18.16 19.13 5.06
CA THR A 90 -16.86 19.76 5.32
C THR A 90 -16.91 21.23 4.89
N THR A 91 -16.39 22.13 5.73
CA THR A 91 -16.43 23.61 5.56
C THR A 91 -15.84 24.11 4.23
N GLU A 92 -15.06 23.30 3.52
CA GLU A 92 -14.54 23.60 2.18
C GLU A 92 -15.63 23.60 1.08
N GLN A 93 -16.79 22.97 1.28
CA GLN A 93 -17.81 22.83 0.23
C GLN A 93 -18.86 23.94 0.17
N VAL A 94 -19.01 24.78 1.20
CA VAL A 94 -19.94 25.93 1.12
C VAL A 94 -19.44 27.00 0.12
N LYS A 95 -18.14 26.97 -0.23
CA LYS A 95 -17.52 27.87 -1.21
C LYS A 95 -17.38 27.28 -2.62
N LYS A 96 -17.74 26.02 -2.85
CA LYS A 96 -17.37 25.25 -4.06
C LYS A 96 -18.57 24.92 -4.96
N LEU A 97 -19.48 25.87 -5.10
CA LEU A 97 -20.60 25.80 -6.08
C LEU A 97 -20.27 26.49 -7.41
N GLU A 98 -19.13 27.18 -7.50
CA GLU A 98 -18.67 27.84 -8.71
C GLU A 98 -17.30 27.25 -9.10
N SER A 99 -17.18 26.78 -10.35
CA SER A 99 -16.01 26.16 -11.00
C SER A 99 -15.72 24.69 -10.66
N ILE A 100 -16.40 23.79 -11.37
CA ILE A 100 -16.00 22.39 -11.51
C ILE A 100 -14.97 22.32 -12.64
N THR A 101 -13.71 22.07 -12.31
CA THR A 101 -12.73 21.49 -13.26
C THR A 101 -12.59 20.01 -12.97
N THR A 102 -12.59 19.21 -14.03
CA THR A 102 -12.71 17.75 -14.10
C THR A 102 -11.55 16.94 -13.48
N ASP A 103 -10.65 17.57 -12.71
CA ASP A 103 -9.47 16.92 -12.12
C ASP A 103 -9.65 16.51 -10.64
N GLU A 104 -10.77 16.86 -10.01
CA GLU A 104 -11.02 16.63 -8.59
C GLU A 104 -11.94 15.43 -8.27
N ALA A 105 -12.10 14.51 -9.22
CA ALA A 105 -12.67 13.19 -9.00
C ALA A 105 -11.58 12.10 -8.86
N LYS A 106 -10.38 12.46 -8.38
CA LYS A 106 -9.34 11.47 -8.04
C LYS A 106 -9.74 10.73 -6.78
N GLU A 107 -10.43 9.60 -6.97
CA GLU A 107 -10.81 8.65 -5.93
C GLU A 107 -9.59 8.28 -5.07
N LEU A 108 -9.63 8.66 -3.79
CA LEU A 108 -8.70 8.14 -2.79
C LEU A 108 -9.08 6.68 -2.52
N ILE A 109 -8.40 5.74 -3.17
CA ILE A 109 -8.52 4.33 -2.82
C ILE A 109 -7.97 4.15 -1.40
N ASP A 110 -8.85 3.84 -0.46
CA ASP A 110 -8.49 3.58 0.93
C ASP A 110 -7.83 2.20 1.06
N VAL A 111 -6.50 2.20 1.01
CA VAL A 111 -5.68 1.00 1.24
C VAL A 111 -5.47 0.69 2.73
N SER A 112 -6.07 1.44 3.66
CA SER A 112 -5.84 1.25 5.10
C SER A 112 -6.34 -0.11 5.62
N GLU A 113 -7.40 -0.65 5.01
CA GLU A 113 -7.96 -1.97 5.36
C GLU A 113 -7.11 -3.14 4.83
N LEU A 114 -6.17 -2.90 3.90
CA LEU A 114 -5.27 -3.95 3.40
C LEU A 114 -4.16 -4.24 4.42
N SER A 115 -3.97 -5.53 4.73
CA SER A 115 -2.88 -5.98 5.59
C SER A 115 -1.51 -5.70 4.96
N SER A 116 -0.46 -5.58 5.79
CA SER A 116 0.91 -5.36 5.30
C SER A 116 1.38 -6.47 4.38
N GLN A 117 0.96 -7.72 4.61
CA GLN A 117 1.28 -8.86 3.75
C GLN A 117 0.65 -8.71 2.37
N VAL A 118 -0.65 -8.40 2.31
CA VAL A 118 -1.36 -8.21 1.03
C VAL A 118 -0.74 -7.05 0.25
N LYS A 119 -0.40 -5.95 0.94
CA LYS A 119 0.31 -4.81 0.35
C LYS A 119 1.66 -5.21 -0.25
N GLY A 120 2.44 -6.01 0.47
CA GLY A 120 3.71 -6.56 0.01
C GLY A 120 3.53 -7.41 -1.25
N ASN A 121 2.63 -8.41 -1.16
CA ASN A 121 2.30 -9.30 -2.27
C ASN A 121 1.91 -8.51 -3.53
N ILE A 122 1.05 -7.50 -3.43
CA ILE A 122 0.65 -6.68 -4.58
C ILE A 122 1.88 -6.07 -5.28
N VAL A 123 2.83 -5.53 -4.51
CA VAL A 123 4.02 -4.91 -5.08
C VAL A 123 4.96 -5.96 -5.68
N GLU A 124 5.15 -7.11 -5.02
CA GLU A 124 5.92 -8.24 -5.54
C GLU A 124 5.37 -8.72 -6.89
N GLU A 125 4.06 -8.96 -6.98
CA GLU A 125 3.42 -9.40 -8.22
C GLU A 125 3.57 -8.34 -9.33
N ARG A 126 3.47 -7.04 -8.99
CA ARG A 126 3.68 -5.95 -9.97
C ARG A 126 5.11 -5.93 -10.50
N ILE A 127 6.12 -6.11 -9.63
CA ILE A 127 7.52 -6.22 -10.05
C ILE A 127 7.72 -7.47 -10.93
N GLY A 128 7.17 -8.62 -10.53
CA GLY A 128 7.23 -9.85 -11.33
C GLY A 128 6.60 -9.66 -12.72
N HIS A 129 5.43 -9.03 -12.80
CA HIS A 129 4.78 -8.69 -14.07
C HIS A 129 5.61 -7.75 -14.94
N LEU A 130 6.26 -6.72 -14.36
CA LEU A 130 7.16 -5.84 -15.11
C LEU A 130 8.33 -6.64 -15.71
N ILE A 131 8.92 -7.54 -14.95
CA ILE A 131 10.04 -8.37 -15.41
C ILE A 131 9.60 -9.30 -16.54
N LEU A 132 8.44 -9.95 -16.41
CA LEU A 132 7.91 -10.84 -17.46
C LEU A 132 7.52 -10.05 -18.72
N LEU A 133 6.83 -8.92 -18.56
CA LEU A 133 6.36 -8.08 -19.66
C LEU A 133 7.54 -7.53 -20.47
N TYR A 134 8.50 -6.88 -19.83
CA TYR A 134 9.65 -6.30 -20.54
C TYR A 134 10.74 -7.35 -20.86
N GLY A 135 10.71 -8.51 -20.20
CA GLY A 135 11.61 -9.64 -20.48
C GLY A 135 11.29 -10.39 -21.77
N GLN A 136 10.11 -10.17 -22.37
CA GLN A 136 9.73 -10.65 -23.71
C GLN A 136 9.99 -12.17 -23.93
N GLY A 137 9.74 -12.98 -22.89
CA GLY A 137 9.94 -14.44 -22.92
C GLY A 137 11.39 -14.92 -22.80
N LEU A 138 12.36 -14.01 -22.63
CA LEU A 138 13.75 -14.34 -22.35
C LEU A 138 14.02 -14.51 -20.85
N LEU A 139 13.19 -13.91 -20.00
CA LEU A 139 13.26 -14.04 -18.54
C LEU A 139 12.04 -14.82 -18.03
N ASN A 140 12.30 -15.74 -17.10
CA ASN A 140 11.29 -16.39 -16.28
C ASN A 140 11.39 -15.87 -14.85
N VAL A 141 10.25 -15.76 -14.18
CA VAL A 141 10.15 -15.34 -12.78
C VAL A 141 9.47 -16.44 -11.98
N TYR A 142 10.10 -16.85 -10.88
CA TYR A 142 9.58 -17.84 -9.94
C TYR A 142 9.43 -17.21 -8.56
N LYS A 143 8.39 -17.64 -7.84
CA LYS A 143 8.17 -17.26 -6.44
C LYS A 143 8.45 -18.46 -5.54
N PRO A 144 9.29 -18.33 -4.51
CA PRO A 144 9.51 -19.44 -3.59
C PRO A 144 8.24 -19.75 -2.79
N ILE A 145 8.04 -21.03 -2.47
CA ILE A 145 6.89 -21.48 -1.66
C ILE A 145 7.01 -20.99 -0.20
N SER A 146 8.24 -20.85 0.30
CA SER A 146 8.55 -20.45 1.67
C SER A 146 9.57 -19.31 1.70
N ASP A 147 9.35 -18.33 2.58
CA ASP A 147 10.19 -17.13 2.74
C ASP A 147 11.20 -17.29 3.88
N ILE A 148 12.16 -18.22 3.71
CA ILE A 148 13.19 -18.51 4.73
C ILE A 148 14.41 -17.58 4.57
N GLU A 149 14.70 -17.16 3.33
CA GLU A 149 15.91 -16.40 3.00
C GLU A 149 15.63 -14.94 2.62
N GLY A 150 14.39 -14.47 2.79
CA GLY A 150 14.01 -13.12 2.41
C GLY A 150 14.01 -12.90 0.89
N ILE A 151 13.98 -13.98 0.09
CA ILE A 151 13.93 -13.94 -1.37
C ILE A 151 12.46 -13.92 -1.77
N ASP A 152 12.04 -12.86 -2.46
CA ASP A 152 10.65 -12.71 -2.90
C ASP A 152 10.47 -13.22 -4.35
N LEU A 153 11.47 -13.02 -5.21
CA LEU A 153 11.46 -13.44 -6.62
C LEU A 153 12.81 -14.06 -7.03
N ILE A 154 12.73 -15.08 -7.89
CA ILE A 154 13.88 -15.72 -8.53
C ILE A 154 13.73 -15.51 -10.04
N VAL A 155 14.68 -14.82 -10.65
CA VAL A 155 14.68 -14.52 -12.08
C VAL A 155 15.72 -15.38 -12.78
N VAL A 156 15.33 -16.00 -13.89
CA VAL A 156 16.19 -16.87 -14.69
C VAL A 156 16.13 -16.44 -16.15
N LYS A 157 17.29 -16.21 -16.77
CA LYS A 157 17.39 -15.98 -18.22
C LYS A 157 17.44 -17.31 -18.96
N LYS A 158 16.66 -17.45 -20.03
CA LYS A 158 16.64 -18.65 -20.88
C LYS A 158 18.05 -19.01 -21.34
N GLY A 159 18.46 -20.26 -21.10
CA GLY A 159 19.80 -20.77 -21.44
C GLY A 159 20.89 -20.47 -20.40
N ILE A 160 20.57 -19.74 -19.33
CA ILE A 160 21.46 -19.54 -18.18
C ILE A 160 20.85 -20.26 -16.97
N PHE A 161 21.67 -21.05 -16.28
CA PHE A 161 21.25 -21.78 -15.08
C PHE A 161 21.51 -21.04 -13.76
N GLN A 162 22.34 -19.99 -13.79
CA GLN A 162 22.57 -19.14 -12.62
C GLN A 162 21.43 -18.11 -12.49
N PRO A 163 20.67 -18.09 -11.38
CA PRO A 163 19.58 -17.15 -11.18
C PRO A 163 20.04 -15.80 -10.62
N VAL A 164 19.21 -14.78 -10.83
CA VAL A 164 19.23 -13.52 -10.08
C VAL A 164 18.12 -13.56 -9.04
N PHE A 165 18.48 -13.37 -7.78
CA PHE A 165 17.53 -13.33 -6.66
C PHE A 165 17.13 -11.88 -6.37
N ILE A 166 15.86 -11.66 -6.04
CA ILE A 166 15.33 -10.33 -5.76
C ILE A 166 14.50 -10.37 -4.48
N GLN A 167 14.79 -9.45 -3.57
CA GLN A 167 13.93 -9.12 -2.45
C GLN A 167 13.19 -7.81 -2.75
N VAL A 168 11.88 -7.84 -2.69
CA VAL A 168 11.01 -6.69 -2.94
C VAL A 168 10.57 -6.08 -1.62
N LYS A 169 10.58 -4.74 -1.56
CA LYS A 169 10.08 -3.97 -0.42
C LYS A 169 9.20 -2.84 -0.92
N GLY A 170 7.89 -3.11 -0.90
CA GLY A 170 6.87 -2.14 -1.24
C GLY A 170 6.55 -1.14 -0.11
N ARG A 171 6.23 0.10 -0.49
CA ARG A 171 5.67 1.12 0.38
C ARG A 171 4.46 1.76 -0.28
N TYR A 172 3.48 2.11 0.55
CA TYR A 172 2.25 2.81 0.14
C TYR A 172 2.23 4.25 0.66
N ASN A 173 3.26 4.63 1.42
CA ASN A 173 3.48 5.97 1.94
C ASN A 173 4.95 6.34 1.76
N LEU A 174 5.21 7.58 1.34
CA LEU A 174 6.53 8.18 1.32
C LEU A 174 6.76 8.99 2.62
N ARG A 175 8.02 9.21 2.99
CA ARG A 175 8.41 10.03 4.14
C ARG A 175 8.90 11.41 3.70
N GLY A 176 8.36 12.46 4.31
CA GLY A 176 8.78 13.84 4.01
C GLY A 176 8.64 14.18 2.53
N LYS A 177 9.67 14.81 1.94
CA LYS A 177 9.77 15.15 0.51
C LYS A 177 10.04 13.90 -0.36
N ASP A 178 9.05 13.03 -0.51
CA ASP A 178 9.06 11.87 -1.43
C ASP A 178 10.14 10.82 -1.18
N ASN A 179 10.56 10.64 0.08
CA ASN A 179 11.56 9.63 0.41
C ASN A 179 10.93 8.25 0.58
N LEU A 180 11.44 7.29 -0.21
CA LEU A 180 11.20 5.88 0.00
C LEU A 180 12.16 5.35 1.07
N GLN A 181 11.60 4.74 2.12
CA GLN A 181 12.38 4.08 3.16
C GLN A 181 12.24 2.55 3.06
N ILE A 182 13.32 1.89 2.67
CA ILE A 182 13.45 0.44 2.54
C ILE A 182 14.07 -0.10 3.83
N GLY A 183 13.56 -1.21 4.34
CA GLY A 183 14.06 -1.83 5.55
C GLY A 183 14.03 -3.34 5.43
N VAL A 184 15.17 -3.98 5.70
CA VAL A 184 15.33 -5.44 5.65
C VAL A 184 15.85 -5.93 7.01
N SER A 185 15.29 -7.04 7.49
CA SER A 185 15.71 -7.67 8.76
C SER A 185 17.15 -8.16 8.66
N THR A 186 17.99 -7.90 9.67
CA THR A 186 19.37 -8.43 9.67
C THR A 186 19.43 -9.94 9.88
N LYS A 187 18.38 -10.54 10.46
CA LYS A 187 18.32 -11.99 10.74
C LYS A 187 18.09 -12.87 9.51
N SER A 188 17.40 -12.33 8.50
CA SER A 188 16.94 -13.09 7.33
C SER A 188 17.54 -12.53 6.04
N PHE A 189 18.67 -11.83 6.14
CA PHE A 189 19.28 -11.16 5.00
C PHE A 189 20.77 -11.49 4.94
N GLU A 190 21.09 -12.42 4.06
CA GLU A 190 22.47 -12.71 3.70
C GLU A 190 22.77 -12.14 2.31
N ALA A 191 23.82 -11.32 2.21
CA ALA A 191 24.12 -10.63 0.97
C ALA A 191 24.86 -11.57 0.02
N HIS A 192 24.52 -11.50 -1.27
CA HIS A 192 25.10 -12.34 -2.29
C HIS A 192 25.26 -11.58 -3.62
N HIS A 193 26.25 -11.97 -4.44
CA HIS A 193 26.57 -11.26 -5.69
C HIS A 193 25.46 -11.35 -6.75
N THR A 194 24.62 -12.39 -6.69
CA THR A 194 23.42 -12.52 -7.54
C THR A 194 22.13 -12.06 -6.86
N PHE A 195 22.20 -11.47 -5.66
CA PHE A 195 21.03 -11.07 -4.88
C PHE A 195 20.89 -9.55 -4.84
N TYR A 196 19.68 -9.06 -5.10
CA TYR A 196 19.35 -7.65 -5.23
C TYR A 196 18.13 -7.28 -4.40
N VAL A 197 18.04 -6.01 -3.99
CA VAL A 197 16.88 -5.45 -3.30
C VAL A 197 16.19 -4.45 -4.23
N VAL A 198 14.88 -4.63 -4.41
CA VAL A 198 14.00 -3.69 -5.13
C VAL A 198 13.14 -2.95 -4.12
N GLY A 199 13.30 -1.64 -4.06
CA GLY A 199 12.39 -0.74 -3.36
C GLY A 199 11.40 -0.11 -4.32
N ALA A 200 10.12 -0.20 -4.00
CA ALA A 200 9.07 0.38 -4.84
C ALA A 200 8.04 1.15 -4.01
N TYR A 201 7.58 2.27 -4.55
CA TYR A 201 6.37 2.96 -4.07
C TYR A 201 5.20 2.55 -4.93
N PHE A 202 4.13 2.06 -4.32
CA PHE A 202 2.84 1.86 -4.99
C PHE A 202 2.02 3.14 -4.82
N ASP A 203 1.61 3.74 -5.94
CA ASP A 203 0.77 4.92 -5.99
C ASP A 203 -0.71 4.46 -6.06
N PRO A 204 -1.49 4.58 -4.96
CA PRO A 204 -2.88 4.12 -4.96
C PRO A 204 -3.78 4.94 -5.89
N GLN A 205 -3.39 6.16 -6.28
CA GLN A 205 -4.17 6.97 -7.21
C GLN A 205 -4.00 6.48 -8.65
N LYS A 206 -2.80 6.03 -8.99
CA LYS A 206 -2.50 5.45 -10.32
C LYS A 206 -2.77 3.95 -10.38
N MET A 207 -2.99 3.30 -9.24
CA MET A 207 -3.13 1.84 -9.11
C MET A 207 -1.93 1.07 -9.67
N ASP A 208 -0.76 1.68 -9.60
CA ASP A 208 0.47 1.15 -10.18
C ASP A 208 1.70 1.62 -9.39
N LEU A 209 2.87 1.05 -9.72
CA LEU A 209 4.14 1.48 -9.18
C LEU A 209 4.52 2.87 -9.70
N HIS A 210 5.18 3.64 -8.83
CA HIS A 210 5.82 4.90 -9.16
C HIS A 210 6.78 4.72 -10.36
N GLU A 211 6.98 5.78 -11.14
CA GLU A 211 7.86 5.77 -12.32
C GLU A 211 9.29 5.35 -11.97
N TYR A 212 9.72 5.63 -10.74
CA TYR A 212 11.07 5.31 -10.25
C TYR A 212 11.05 4.22 -9.18
N LEU A 213 12.04 3.34 -9.27
CA LEU A 213 12.33 2.27 -8.33
C LEU A 213 13.75 2.43 -7.78
N VAL A 214 14.01 1.82 -6.63
CA VAL A 214 15.39 1.56 -6.18
C VAL A 214 15.74 0.13 -6.56
N PHE A 215 16.80 -0.08 -7.31
CA PHE A 215 17.36 -1.40 -7.62
C PHE A 215 18.83 -1.43 -7.21
N ILE A 216 19.15 -2.16 -6.14
CA ILE A 216 20.47 -2.12 -5.51
C ILE A 216 21.00 -3.54 -5.23
N PRO A 217 22.29 -3.83 -5.52
CA PRO A 217 22.90 -5.09 -5.12
C PRO A 217 22.83 -5.30 -3.61
N SER A 218 22.51 -6.51 -3.15
CA SER A 218 22.38 -6.83 -1.72
C SER A 218 23.69 -6.60 -0.95
N THR A 219 24.84 -6.82 -1.60
CA THR A 219 26.17 -6.55 -1.04
C THR A 219 26.40 -5.06 -0.79
N THR A 220 26.03 -4.22 -1.77
CA THR A 220 26.06 -2.76 -1.62
C THR A 220 25.05 -2.31 -0.57
N PHE A 221 23.83 -2.86 -0.57
CA PHE A 221 22.80 -2.55 0.43
C PHE A 221 23.29 -2.85 1.85
N LYS A 222 23.83 -4.06 2.12
CA LYS A 222 24.38 -4.45 3.44
C LYS A 222 25.49 -3.51 3.90
N LYS A 223 26.39 -3.10 2.99
CA LYS A 223 27.53 -2.20 3.29
C LYS A 223 27.10 -0.76 3.53
N SER A 224 26.08 -0.28 2.83
CA SER A 224 25.74 1.13 2.77
C SER A 224 24.57 1.52 3.68
N ALA A 225 23.66 0.60 3.99
CA ALA A 225 22.48 0.85 4.80
C ALA A 225 22.84 1.21 6.26
N VAL A 226 22.00 2.04 6.86
CA VAL A 226 22.11 2.35 8.30
C VAL A 226 21.48 1.22 9.09
N ILE A 227 22.19 0.72 10.10
CA ILE A 227 21.64 -0.26 11.03
C ILE A 227 20.78 0.48 12.05
N VAL A 228 19.49 0.15 12.12
CA VAL A 228 18.56 0.70 13.10
C VAL A 228 18.14 -0.40 14.06
N ASN A 229 18.39 -0.18 15.35
CA ASN A 229 17.99 -1.08 16.42
C ASN A 229 16.77 -0.52 17.16
N ARG A 230 15.65 -1.24 17.12
CA ARG A 230 14.44 -0.96 17.93
C ARG A 230 14.22 -2.08 18.96
N GLY A 231 15.24 -2.35 19.76
CA GLY A 231 15.26 -3.39 20.80
C GLY A 231 15.92 -4.71 20.36
N LYS A 232 16.24 -5.59 21.33
CA LYS A 232 17.05 -6.83 21.20
C LYS A 232 16.65 -7.82 20.08
N VAL A 233 15.53 -7.64 19.39
CA VAL A 233 14.95 -8.63 18.45
C VAL A 233 14.76 -8.09 17.03
N ASN A 234 14.84 -6.77 16.80
CA ASN A 234 14.35 -6.12 15.57
C ASN A 234 15.37 -5.17 14.92
N GLU A 235 16.62 -5.61 14.81
CA GLU A 235 17.63 -4.88 14.05
C GLU A 235 17.34 -4.97 12.54
N LYS A 236 17.49 -3.83 11.84
CA LYS A 236 17.23 -3.73 10.40
C LYS A 236 18.31 -2.93 9.69
N TYR A 237 18.67 -3.37 8.48
CA TYR A 237 19.32 -2.54 7.48
C TYR A 237 18.27 -1.59 6.87
N VAL A 238 18.48 -0.29 7.00
CA VAL A 238 17.55 0.74 6.51
C VAL A 238 18.24 1.66 5.51
N LEU A 239 17.58 1.85 4.37
CA LEU A 239 17.95 2.79 3.31
C LEU A 239 16.81 3.79 3.13
N THR A 240 17.15 5.06 2.98
CA THR A 240 16.20 6.12 2.64
C THR A 240 16.71 6.85 1.40
N SER A 241 15.88 6.96 0.37
CA SER A 241 16.22 7.68 -0.86
C SER A 241 14.98 8.40 -1.41
N PRO A 242 15.11 9.64 -1.91
CA PRO A 242 14.08 10.26 -2.74
C PRO A 242 13.82 9.42 -4.00
N LEU A 243 12.57 9.34 -4.44
CA LEU A 243 12.21 8.75 -5.74
C LEU A 243 12.11 9.84 -6.83
N SER A 244 13.14 10.66 -6.95
CA SER A 244 13.20 11.76 -7.92
C SER A 244 14.41 11.64 -8.84
N PRO A 245 14.26 11.97 -10.14
CA PRO A 245 15.39 12.06 -11.05
C PRO A 245 16.34 13.18 -10.63
N GLY A 246 17.64 13.00 -10.87
CA GLY A 246 18.66 14.03 -10.62
C GLY A 246 19.05 14.23 -9.16
N TYR A 247 18.60 13.37 -8.24
CA TYR A 247 19.13 13.33 -6.88
C TYR A 247 20.63 12.97 -6.91
N SER A 248 21.44 13.65 -6.11
CA SER A 248 22.91 13.47 -6.08
C SER A 248 23.41 12.79 -4.79
N GLY A 249 22.54 12.08 -4.06
CA GLY A 249 22.94 11.43 -2.82
C GLY A 249 23.46 10.01 -3.00
N LYS A 250 23.81 9.38 -1.87
CA LYS A 250 24.49 8.07 -1.77
C LYS A 250 23.85 6.93 -2.58
N TYR A 251 22.55 7.00 -2.84
CA TYR A 251 21.78 5.94 -3.50
C TYR A 251 21.24 6.34 -4.87
N SER A 252 21.66 7.50 -5.38
CA SER A 252 21.19 8.05 -6.67
C SER A 252 21.42 7.10 -7.84
N ASP A 253 22.59 6.47 -7.88
CA ASP A 253 22.97 5.49 -8.92
C ASP A 253 22.08 4.24 -8.95
N PHE A 254 21.33 3.98 -7.87
CA PHE A 254 20.41 2.84 -7.78
C PHE A 254 18.96 3.22 -8.04
N ILE A 255 18.67 4.50 -8.31
CA ILE A 255 17.34 4.94 -8.71
C ILE A 255 17.22 4.78 -10.21
N ILE A 256 16.31 3.89 -10.62
CA ILE A 256 16.06 3.61 -12.03
C ILE A 256 14.61 3.90 -12.37
N LYS A 257 14.34 4.20 -13.64
CA LYS A 257 12.96 4.13 -14.16
C LYS A 257 12.49 2.68 -14.10
N LYS A 258 11.22 2.46 -13.76
CA LYS A 258 10.65 1.09 -13.64
C LYS A 258 10.73 0.33 -14.96
N GLU A 259 10.66 1.03 -16.09
CA GLU A 259 10.79 0.47 -17.44
C GLU A 259 12.22 -0.05 -17.72
N ASN A 260 13.23 0.47 -17.02
CA ASN A 260 14.62 0.05 -17.19
C ASN A 260 15.01 -1.17 -16.33
N LEU A 261 14.14 -1.63 -15.41
CA LEU A 261 14.45 -2.73 -14.49
C LEU A 261 14.94 -3.99 -15.20
N VAL A 262 14.31 -4.35 -16.33
CA VAL A 262 14.71 -5.55 -17.09
C VAL A 262 16.07 -5.38 -17.74
N ASN A 263 16.40 -4.20 -18.24
CA ASN A 263 17.72 -3.93 -18.84
C ASN A 263 18.81 -4.06 -17.78
N GLU A 264 18.59 -3.52 -16.59
CA GLU A 264 19.50 -3.68 -15.45
C GLU A 264 19.70 -5.16 -15.10
N ILE A 265 18.62 -5.95 -15.03
CA ILE A 265 18.70 -7.41 -14.77
C ILE A 265 19.49 -8.12 -15.87
N PHE A 266 19.28 -7.77 -17.15
CA PHE A 266 20.06 -8.35 -18.25
C PHE A 266 21.55 -8.04 -18.13
N ASP A 267 21.90 -6.81 -17.77
CA ASP A 267 23.30 -6.42 -17.55
C ASP A 267 23.93 -7.27 -16.44
N LYS A 268 23.17 -7.61 -15.39
CA LYS A 268 23.64 -8.52 -14.33
C LYS A 268 23.82 -9.95 -14.79
N PHE A 269 22.96 -10.46 -15.68
CA PHE A 269 23.21 -11.75 -16.30
C PHE A 269 24.49 -11.74 -17.16
N ARG A 270 24.75 -10.65 -17.91
CA ARG A 270 25.99 -10.53 -18.70
C ARG A 270 27.23 -10.49 -17.81
N GLU A 271 27.18 -9.78 -16.68
CA GLU A 271 28.25 -9.77 -15.68
C GLU A 271 28.50 -11.19 -15.15
N ILE A 272 27.45 -11.93 -14.76
CA ILE A 272 27.56 -13.31 -14.28
C ILE A 272 28.17 -14.25 -15.34
N GLU A 273 27.73 -14.14 -16.60
CA GLU A 273 28.25 -14.95 -17.71
C GLU A 273 29.76 -14.75 -17.95
N GLN A 274 30.32 -13.58 -17.62
CA GLN A 274 31.76 -13.34 -17.74
C GLN A 274 32.59 -14.17 -16.76
N TYR A 275 32.04 -14.52 -15.60
CA TYR A 275 32.72 -15.30 -14.58
C TYR A 275 32.51 -16.81 -14.71
N LEU A 276 31.61 -17.24 -15.60
CA LEU A 276 31.26 -18.65 -15.84
C LEU A 276 31.87 -19.21 -17.14
N LYS A 277 32.54 -18.37 -17.93
CA LYS A 277 33.37 -18.77 -19.07
C LYS A 277 34.79 -19.04 -18.62
#